data_AF-A0A9E6VLS6-F1
#
_entry.id   AF-A0A9E6VLS6-F1
#
_cell.length_a   1.000
_cell.length_b   1.000
_cell.length_c   1.000
_cell.angle_alpha   90.00
_cell.angle_beta   90.00
_cell.angle_gamma   90.00
#
_symmetry.space_group_name_H-M   'P 1'
#
loop_
_entity.id
_entity.type
_entity.pdbx_description
1 polymer ?
#
loop_
_entity_poly.entity_id
_entity_poly.type
_entity_poly.pdbx_seq_one_letter_code
_entity_poly.pdbx_strand_id
1 'polypeptide(L)'
;MTTKKKRKMNRTRHKQFVVLAAAVGLTVAVHAQRGYRYMRPLDNVPAGWNQLALTGDMFRYLQNDVSDIRIWRIAGKDTTEVPYILQTEPVYTSRENKNGKETTVSLPSTVYKTSFTVEQTPEHVSRVQVTIPEQAPVDKLVLYIGDTLDYRRSMEIMSRVPRHKNRDARPLYNYRNLFSGELASGSTNSFDIPVQALDHLQVNIYNHDNAPLKIDSVKVSGPQYRLMARFPAAGNYLLVYGNPGAGSPAYDIVNFDIPVKASEIKAGAESAIPQPAAKKETSEPFFKNKFWLYGLMGLLVLILGGFTLGMMRSKDKEDAG
;
A
#
# COMPACT_ATOMS: atom_id res chain seq x y z
N MET A 1 -6.97 -61.07 13.38
CA MET A 1 -6.20 -60.16 12.49
C MET A 1 -6.63 -58.69 12.71
N THR A 2 -6.66 -58.19 13.95
CA THR A 2 -7.50 -57.02 14.31
C THR A 2 -6.90 -56.06 15.35
N THR A 3 -5.58 -56.14 15.64
CA THR A 3 -4.94 -55.27 16.65
C THR A 3 -3.85 -54.35 16.09
N LYS A 4 -3.22 -54.66 14.94
CA LYS A 4 -2.19 -53.78 14.33
C LYS A 4 -2.75 -52.57 13.58
N LYS A 5 -4.03 -52.58 13.14
CA LYS A 5 -4.62 -51.49 12.34
C LYS A 5 -5.09 -50.29 13.17
N LYS A 6 -5.44 -50.48 14.46
CA LYS A 6 -5.81 -49.39 15.39
C LYS A 6 -4.62 -48.53 15.83
N ARG A 7 -3.42 -49.12 15.95
CA ARG A 7 -2.21 -48.40 16.41
C ARG A 7 -1.60 -47.48 15.33
N LYS A 8 -1.84 -47.76 14.05
CA LYS A 8 -1.38 -46.94 12.92
C LYS A 8 -2.30 -45.73 12.65
N MET A 9 -3.55 -45.78 13.08
CA MET A 9 -4.55 -44.71 12.86
C MET A 9 -4.45 -43.56 13.89
N ASN A 10 -3.96 -43.84 15.11
CA ASN A 10 -3.76 -42.82 16.14
C ASN A 10 -2.47 -41.99 15.96
N ARG A 11 -1.45 -42.50 15.23
CA ARG A 11 -0.25 -41.71 14.91
C ARG A 11 -0.49 -40.65 13.84
N THR A 12 -1.41 -40.90 12.90
CA THR A 12 -1.75 -39.94 11.85
C THR A 12 -2.63 -38.81 12.38
N ARG A 13 -3.53 -39.11 13.32
CA ARG A 13 -4.33 -38.10 14.03
C ARG A 13 -3.50 -37.22 14.96
N HIS A 14 -2.44 -37.76 15.59
CA HIS A 14 -1.49 -36.94 16.35
C HIS A 14 -0.67 -35.99 15.48
N LYS A 15 -0.26 -36.40 14.27
CA LYS A 15 0.43 -35.48 13.34
C LYS A 15 -0.50 -34.39 12.79
N GLN A 16 -1.78 -34.69 12.56
CA GLN A 16 -2.76 -33.68 12.18
C GLN A 16 -3.17 -32.77 13.35
N PHE A 17 -3.19 -33.26 14.59
CA PHE A 17 -3.39 -32.43 15.78
C PHE A 17 -2.18 -31.57 16.13
N VAL A 18 -0.96 -32.00 15.82
CA VAL A 18 0.26 -31.18 16.01
C VAL A 18 0.36 -30.09 14.94
N VAL A 19 -0.08 -30.34 13.72
CA VAL A 19 -0.19 -29.30 12.67
C VAL A 19 -1.33 -28.31 12.97
N LEU A 20 -2.42 -28.77 13.60
CA LEU A 20 -3.48 -27.87 14.08
C LEU A 20 -3.07 -27.12 15.36
N ALA A 21 -2.25 -27.70 16.23
CA ALA A 21 -1.72 -27.02 17.42
C ALA A 21 -0.68 -25.94 17.08
N ALA A 22 0.03 -26.07 15.95
CA ALA A 22 0.86 -24.99 15.41
C ALA A 22 0.01 -23.81 14.88
N ALA A 23 -1.26 -24.04 14.53
CA ALA A 23 -2.22 -22.99 14.16
C ALA A 23 -2.98 -22.40 15.36
N VAL A 24 -3.06 -23.11 16.50
CA VAL A 24 -3.82 -22.70 17.69
C VAL A 24 -2.97 -21.88 18.69
N GLY A 25 -1.64 -21.91 18.58
CA GLY A 25 -0.74 -21.07 19.38
C GLY A 25 -0.69 -19.58 19.00
N LEU A 26 -1.30 -19.19 17.88
CA LEU A 26 -1.39 -17.79 17.44
C LEU A 26 -2.74 -17.14 17.82
N THR A 27 -3.30 -17.53 18.97
CA THR A 27 -4.45 -16.87 19.60
C THR A 27 -4.03 -16.00 20.79
N VAL A 28 -2.77 -15.57 20.83
CA VAL A 28 -2.42 -14.39 21.63
C VAL A 28 -3.09 -13.23 20.92
N ALA A 29 -4.24 -12.82 21.46
CA ALA A 29 -4.86 -11.56 21.15
C ALA A 29 -3.76 -10.53 21.01
N VAL A 30 -3.62 -9.98 19.80
CA VAL A 30 -2.77 -8.84 19.50
C VAL A 30 -3.29 -7.72 20.39
N HIS A 31 -2.77 -7.62 21.62
CA HIS A 31 -3.35 -6.84 22.73
C HIS A 31 -3.24 -5.31 22.55
N ALA A 32 -2.90 -4.87 21.35
CA ALA A 32 -3.24 -3.55 20.83
C ALA A 32 -3.19 -3.65 19.31
N GLN A 33 -4.33 -3.80 18.66
CA GLN A 33 -4.40 -3.68 17.21
C GLN A 33 -4.20 -2.20 16.86
N ARG A 34 -2.94 -1.84 16.60
CA ARG A 34 -2.52 -0.52 16.16
C ARG A 34 -2.92 -0.25 14.69
N GLY A 35 -4.11 -0.67 14.26
CA GLY A 35 -4.60 -0.45 12.90
C GLY A 35 -4.00 -1.32 11.78
N TYR A 36 -3.03 -2.19 12.08
CA TYR A 36 -2.47 -3.15 11.11
C TYR A 36 -3.47 -4.23 10.73
N ARG A 37 -3.51 -4.59 9.45
CA ARG A 37 -4.55 -5.45 8.86
C ARG A 37 -4.04 -6.80 8.40
N TYR A 38 -2.74 -6.91 8.11
CA TYR A 38 -2.14 -8.11 7.56
C TYR A 38 -0.89 -8.49 8.36
N MET A 39 -0.61 -9.78 8.40
CA MET A 39 0.59 -10.31 9.02
C MET A 39 1.18 -11.48 8.22
N ARG A 40 2.49 -11.67 8.36
CA ARG A 40 3.22 -12.86 7.90
C ARG A 40 4.12 -13.38 9.03
N PRO A 41 4.15 -14.70 9.29
CA PRO A 41 5.09 -15.26 10.25
C PRO A 41 6.52 -15.20 9.72
N LEU A 42 7.46 -14.94 10.63
CA LEU A 42 8.90 -15.06 10.41
C LEU A 42 9.39 -16.18 11.33
N ASP A 43 9.42 -17.40 10.80
CA ASP A 43 9.72 -18.60 11.59
C ASP A 43 11.23 -18.85 11.70
N ASN A 44 11.68 -19.28 12.87
CA ASN A 44 13.06 -19.69 13.13
C ASN A 44 14.12 -18.64 12.74
N VAL A 45 13.84 -17.36 12.97
CA VAL A 45 14.78 -16.27 12.70
C VAL A 45 16.00 -16.40 13.61
N PRO A 46 17.24 -16.43 13.07
CA PRO A 46 18.46 -16.42 13.87
C PRO A 46 18.62 -15.13 14.67
N ALA A 47 19.29 -15.19 15.82
CA ALA A 47 19.72 -13.98 16.52
C ALA A 47 20.73 -13.19 15.67
N GLY A 48 20.75 -11.86 15.84
CA GLY A 48 21.67 -10.97 15.14
C GLY A 48 21.08 -10.35 13.87
N TRP A 49 21.95 -9.90 12.98
CA TRP A 49 21.57 -9.20 11.76
C TRP A 49 20.98 -10.15 10.72
N ASN A 50 19.75 -9.85 10.31
CA ASN A 50 19.06 -10.54 9.23
C ASN A 50 18.44 -9.52 8.28
N GLN A 51 18.22 -9.94 7.04
CA GLN A 51 17.53 -9.16 6.02
C GLN A 51 16.32 -9.90 5.49
N LEU A 52 15.26 -9.17 5.17
CA LEU A 52 14.03 -9.67 4.59
C LEU A 52 13.69 -8.86 3.34
N ALA A 53 13.63 -9.49 2.17
CA ALA A 53 13.10 -8.85 0.97
C ALA A 53 11.57 -8.77 1.04
N LEU A 54 11.00 -7.62 0.70
CA LEU A 54 9.55 -7.48 0.55
C LEU A 54 9.09 -8.15 -0.75
N THR A 55 7.97 -8.87 -0.69
CA THR A 55 7.40 -9.59 -1.84
C THR A 55 6.33 -8.76 -2.54
N GLY A 56 6.14 -8.98 -3.85
CA GLY A 56 5.24 -8.19 -4.71
C GLY A 56 3.81 -8.10 -4.17
N ASP A 57 3.27 -9.23 -3.74
CA ASP A 57 1.94 -9.36 -3.14
C ASP A 57 1.69 -8.47 -1.91
N MET A 58 2.74 -8.07 -1.18
CA MET A 58 2.61 -7.15 -0.05
C MET A 58 2.27 -5.72 -0.48
N PHE A 59 2.77 -5.26 -1.64
CA PHE A 59 2.61 -3.87 -2.10
C PHE A 59 1.17 -3.50 -2.43
N ARG A 60 0.28 -4.49 -2.51
CA ARG A 60 -1.16 -4.27 -2.57
C ARG A 60 -1.74 -3.60 -1.32
N TYR A 61 -1.11 -3.82 -0.18
CA TYR A 61 -1.60 -3.38 1.12
C TYR A 61 -0.71 -2.34 1.78
N LEU A 62 0.53 -2.20 1.33
CA LEU A 62 1.48 -1.21 1.81
C LEU A 62 1.16 0.19 1.32
N GLN A 63 1.56 1.19 2.10
CA GLN A 63 1.66 2.57 1.63
C GLN A 63 2.77 2.70 0.60
N ASN A 64 2.68 3.72 -0.27
CA ASN A 64 3.69 3.95 -1.32
C ASN A 64 5.09 4.22 -0.76
N ASP A 65 5.18 4.78 0.46
CA ASP A 65 6.44 5.03 1.17
C ASP A 65 6.89 3.86 2.06
N VAL A 66 6.10 2.78 2.11
CA VAL A 66 6.39 1.54 2.85
C VAL A 66 6.56 1.80 4.37
N SER A 67 5.99 2.90 4.87
CA SER A 67 6.08 3.32 6.27
C SER A 67 5.25 2.47 7.22
N ASP A 68 4.28 1.72 6.70
CA ASP A 68 3.31 0.93 7.44
C ASP A 68 3.71 -0.53 7.65
N ILE A 69 5.00 -0.79 7.89
CA ILE A 69 5.52 -2.12 8.23
C ILE A 69 6.02 -2.14 9.67
N ARG A 70 5.78 -3.20 10.43
CA ARG A 70 6.45 -3.44 11.72
C ARG A 70 6.87 -4.90 11.85
N ILE A 71 7.92 -5.14 12.63
CA ILE A 71 8.35 -6.48 13.02
C ILE A 71 8.11 -6.61 14.53
N TRP A 72 7.35 -7.61 14.95
CA TRP A 72 7.03 -7.85 16.35
C TRP A 72 7.59 -9.18 16.83
N ARG A 73 8.10 -9.18 18.05
CA ARG A 73 8.39 -10.37 18.84
C ARG A 73 7.27 -10.57 19.84
N ILE A 74 6.67 -11.77 19.84
CA ILE A 74 5.70 -12.16 20.86
C ILE A 74 6.42 -13.05 21.88
N ALA A 75 6.52 -12.58 23.12
CA ALA A 75 7.10 -13.32 24.23
C ALA A 75 6.09 -13.37 25.39
N GLY A 76 5.27 -14.43 25.43
CA GLY A 76 4.21 -14.55 26.44
C GLY A 76 3.10 -13.52 26.22
N LYS A 77 2.93 -12.60 27.19
CA LYS A 77 1.96 -11.48 27.10
C LYS A 77 2.57 -10.20 26.51
N ASP A 78 3.90 -10.14 26.40
CA ASP A 78 4.61 -8.94 25.96
C ASP A 78 4.84 -8.98 24.45
N THR A 79 4.55 -7.85 23.80
CA THR A 79 4.85 -7.62 22.38
C THR A 79 5.94 -6.56 22.31
N THR A 80 7.09 -6.93 21.76
CA THR A 80 8.22 -6.01 21.55
C THR A 80 8.41 -5.76 20.07
N GLU A 81 8.55 -4.49 19.67
CA GLU A 81 8.85 -4.11 18.30
C GLU A 81 10.35 -4.27 18.04
N VAL A 82 10.71 -4.90 16.92
CA VAL A 82 12.10 -5.07 16.47
C VAL A 82 12.43 -3.94 15.50
N PRO A 83 13.38 -3.05 15.83
CA PRO A 83 13.84 -2.01 14.92
C PRO A 83 14.40 -2.57 13.62
N TYR A 84 14.15 -1.87 12.52
CA TYR A 84 14.64 -2.23 11.20
C TYR A 84 15.02 -0.99 10.40
N ILE A 85 15.73 -1.21 9.31
CA ILE A 85 16.09 -0.19 8.32
C ILE A 85 15.50 -0.63 6.98
N LEU A 86 14.78 0.28 6.33
CA LEU A 86 14.28 0.07 4.98
C LEU A 86 15.39 0.44 3.98
N GLN A 87 15.82 -0.52 3.18
CA GLN A 87 16.81 -0.33 2.12
C GLN A 87 16.10 -0.28 0.77
N THR A 88 16.35 0.78 -0.01
CA THR A 88 15.68 1.07 -1.29
C THR A 88 16.64 1.49 -2.42
N GLU A 89 17.85 1.92 -2.07
CA GLU A 89 18.84 2.57 -2.96
C GLU A 89 20.18 1.80 -2.98
N PRO A 90 21.11 2.08 -3.91
CA PRO A 90 22.50 1.67 -3.76
C PRO A 90 23.00 1.99 -2.35
N VAL A 91 23.45 0.95 -1.64
CA VAL A 91 24.09 1.12 -0.34
C VAL A 91 25.51 1.63 -0.61
N TYR A 92 25.76 2.88 -0.27
CA TYR A 92 27.13 3.39 -0.14
C TYR A 92 27.76 2.74 1.08
N THR A 93 28.94 2.16 0.92
CA THR A 93 29.73 1.69 2.07
C THR A 93 30.91 2.62 2.28
N SER A 94 30.97 3.26 3.45
CA SER A 94 32.23 3.72 4.02
C SER A 94 32.93 2.48 4.58
N ARG A 95 33.83 1.88 3.80
CA ARG A 95 34.89 1.07 4.39
C ARG A 95 36.12 1.93 4.45
N GLU A 96 36.55 2.28 5.65
CA GLU A 96 37.94 2.64 5.90
C GLU A 96 38.79 1.39 5.71
N ASN A 97 38.98 0.98 4.45
CA ASN A 97 40.17 0.23 4.10
C ASN A 97 41.34 1.18 4.38
N LYS A 98 42.54 0.66 4.69
CA LYS A 98 43.77 1.44 4.91
C LYS A 98 44.15 2.43 3.76
N ASN A 99 43.35 2.49 2.69
CA ASN A 99 43.50 3.31 1.50
C ASN A 99 42.26 4.18 1.16
N GLY A 100 41.25 4.32 2.05
CA GLY A 100 40.15 5.30 1.89
C GLY A 100 39.20 5.12 0.69
N LYS A 101 39.06 3.91 0.13
CA LYS A 101 38.22 3.69 -1.07
C LYS A 101 36.79 3.29 -0.71
N GLU A 102 35.84 4.18 -0.98
CA GLU A 102 34.41 3.93 -0.93
C GLU A 102 34.01 2.81 -1.92
N THR A 103 33.10 1.93 -1.51
CA THR A 103 32.55 0.90 -2.39
C THR A 103 31.03 1.06 -2.44
N THR A 104 30.49 1.29 -3.64
CA THR A 104 29.05 1.35 -3.87
C THR A 104 28.50 -0.05 -4.13
N VAL A 105 27.49 -0.46 -3.36
CA VAL A 105 26.72 -1.68 -3.61
C VAL A 105 25.37 -1.28 -4.21
N SER A 106 25.23 -1.35 -5.53
CA SER A 106 23.96 -1.07 -6.20
C SER A 106 22.95 -2.18 -5.91
N LEU A 107 21.81 -1.84 -5.30
CA LEU A 107 20.66 -2.74 -5.31
C LEU A 107 20.13 -2.80 -6.75
N PRO A 108 19.87 -4.00 -7.31
CA PRO A 108 19.32 -4.11 -8.65
C PRO A 108 17.85 -3.67 -8.65
N SER A 109 17.44 -2.89 -9.66
CA SER A 109 16.02 -2.66 -9.94
C SER A 109 15.35 -3.97 -10.37
N THR A 110 14.14 -4.22 -9.90
CA THR A 110 13.34 -5.37 -10.34
C THR A 110 12.70 -5.04 -11.67
N VAL A 111 12.97 -5.84 -12.71
CA VAL A 111 12.27 -5.74 -14.00
C VAL A 111 11.03 -6.61 -13.93
N TYR A 112 9.86 -6.01 -14.15
CA TYR A 112 8.60 -6.74 -14.10
C TYR A 112 8.29 -7.39 -15.43
N LYS A 113 7.70 -8.59 -15.38
CA LYS A 113 7.05 -9.16 -16.55
C LYS A 113 5.83 -8.30 -16.87
N THR A 114 5.70 -7.85 -18.11
CA THR A 114 4.59 -7.02 -18.55
C THR A 114 3.93 -7.60 -19.79
N SER A 115 2.67 -7.24 -20.01
CA SER A 115 2.03 -7.29 -21.32
C SER A 115 1.57 -5.89 -21.70
N PHE A 116 1.46 -5.62 -22.99
CA PHE A 116 0.94 -4.34 -23.45
C PHE A 116 0.04 -4.50 -24.67
N THR A 117 -0.88 -3.56 -24.83
CA THR A 117 -1.68 -3.36 -26.04
C THR A 117 -1.55 -1.93 -26.50
N VAL A 118 -1.75 -1.69 -27.79
CA VAL A 118 -1.73 -0.35 -28.38
C VAL A 118 -3.06 -0.14 -29.10
N GLU A 119 -3.73 0.95 -28.78
CA GLU A 119 -4.97 1.39 -29.40
C GLU A 119 -4.76 2.78 -30.03
N GLN A 120 -5.29 2.99 -31.23
CA GLN A 120 -5.32 4.31 -31.86
C GLN A 120 -6.67 4.97 -31.59
N THR A 121 -6.64 6.19 -31.09
CA THR A 121 -7.84 6.95 -30.77
C THR A 121 -8.23 7.90 -31.91
N PRO A 122 -9.52 8.30 -32.01
CA PRO A 122 -9.95 9.32 -32.97
C PRO A 122 -9.23 10.66 -32.79
N GLU A 123 -8.75 10.98 -31.60
CA GLU A 123 -8.04 12.22 -31.28
C GLU A 123 -6.54 12.19 -31.64
N HIS A 124 -6.13 11.30 -32.55
CA HIS A 124 -4.74 11.14 -32.98
C HIS A 124 -3.77 10.83 -31.82
N VAL A 125 -4.21 10.02 -30.85
CA VAL A 125 -3.36 9.53 -29.75
C VAL A 125 -3.16 8.02 -29.86
N SER A 126 -1.90 7.57 -29.76
CA SER A 126 -1.56 6.17 -29.52
C SER A 126 -1.64 5.90 -28.01
N ARG A 127 -2.62 5.08 -27.59
CA ARG A 127 -2.82 4.68 -26.20
C ARG A 127 -2.22 3.31 -25.95
N VAL A 128 -1.16 3.26 -25.16
CA VAL A 128 -0.46 2.05 -24.76
C VAL A 128 -0.95 1.62 -23.38
N GLN A 129 -1.65 0.50 -23.29
CA GLN A 129 -2.07 -0.07 -22.01
C GLN A 129 -1.04 -1.11 -21.57
N VAL A 130 -0.36 -0.89 -20.46
CA VAL A 130 0.64 -1.78 -19.90
C VAL A 130 0.07 -2.45 -18.66
N THR A 131 0.14 -3.78 -18.61
CA THR A 131 -0.34 -4.58 -17.47
C THR A 131 0.83 -5.28 -16.80
N ILE A 132 0.86 -5.18 -15.48
CA ILE A 132 1.79 -5.84 -14.58
C ILE A 132 0.98 -6.94 -13.86
N PRO A 133 1.42 -8.21 -13.83
CA PRO A 133 0.64 -9.33 -13.30
C PRO A 133 0.20 -9.17 -11.84
N GLU A 134 1.01 -8.46 -11.05
CA GLU A 134 0.79 -8.21 -9.64
C GLU A 134 1.09 -6.75 -9.34
N GLN A 135 0.41 -6.19 -8.34
CA GLN A 135 0.67 -4.82 -7.91
C GLN A 135 2.08 -4.73 -7.34
N ALA A 136 2.94 -3.91 -7.95
CA ALA A 136 4.36 -3.82 -7.62
C ALA A 136 4.80 -2.35 -7.57
N PRO A 137 5.84 -2.01 -6.80
CA PRO A 137 6.35 -0.65 -6.77
C PRO A 137 7.00 -0.34 -8.13
N VAL A 138 6.53 0.66 -8.84
CA VAL A 138 7.09 1.05 -10.14
C VAL A 138 7.67 2.45 -10.04
N ASP A 139 8.87 2.62 -10.58
CA ASP A 139 9.57 3.91 -10.64
C ASP A 139 10.06 4.25 -12.05
N LYS A 140 9.98 3.31 -13.00
CA LYS A 140 10.57 3.48 -14.32
C LYS A 140 9.83 2.72 -15.40
N LEU A 141 9.68 3.38 -16.55
CA LEU A 141 9.15 2.81 -17.78
C LEU A 141 10.08 3.13 -18.96
N VAL A 142 10.35 2.14 -19.80
CA VAL A 142 11.15 2.29 -21.03
C VAL A 142 10.32 1.85 -22.23
N LEU A 143 10.24 2.69 -23.25
CA LEU A 143 9.59 2.37 -24.53
C LEU A 143 10.63 2.06 -25.59
N TYR A 144 10.52 0.87 -26.18
CA TYR A 144 11.32 0.49 -27.35
C TYR A 144 10.47 0.70 -28.61
N ILE A 145 10.91 1.64 -29.45
CA ILE A 145 10.23 2.03 -30.69
C ILE A 145 10.93 1.34 -31.86
N GLY A 146 10.14 0.71 -32.73
CA GLY A 146 10.61 -0.08 -33.88
C GLY A 146 10.65 0.69 -35.19
N ASP A 147 10.29 1.96 -35.20
CA ASP A 147 10.42 2.82 -36.38
C ASP A 147 11.87 3.23 -36.62
N THR A 148 12.23 3.33 -37.90
CA THR A 148 13.58 3.74 -38.34
C THR A 148 13.69 5.22 -38.67
N LEU A 149 12.55 5.91 -38.85
CA LEU A 149 12.51 7.35 -39.11
C LEU A 149 12.62 8.14 -37.82
N ASP A 150 13.17 9.35 -37.92
CA ASP A 150 13.22 10.26 -36.80
C ASP A 150 11.82 10.70 -36.34
N TYR A 151 11.63 10.71 -35.03
CA TYR A 151 10.38 11.13 -34.41
C TYR A 151 10.64 11.97 -33.17
N ARG A 152 9.66 12.83 -32.87
CA ARG A 152 9.56 13.60 -31.65
C ARG A 152 8.08 13.78 -31.33
N ARG A 153 7.61 13.26 -30.20
CA ARG A 153 6.19 13.32 -29.78
C ARG A 153 6.11 13.70 -28.32
N SER A 154 5.10 14.50 -27.96
CA SER A 154 4.73 14.63 -26.54
C SER A 154 4.07 13.34 -26.07
N MET A 155 4.26 13.01 -24.80
CA MET A 155 3.63 11.86 -24.17
C MET A 155 3.33 12.06 -22.69
N GLU A 156 2.40 11.26 -22.20
CA GLU A 156 2.02 11.19 -20.78
C GLU A 156 2.02 9.75 -20.30
N ILE A 157 2.50 9.51 -19.07
CA ILE A 157 2.39 8.24 -18.37
C ILE A 157 1.41 8.43 -17.22
N MET A 158 0.39 7.57 -17.17
CA MET A 158 -0.70 7.67 -16.22
C MET A 158 -0.90 6.38 -15.43
N SER A 159 -1.23 6.55 -14.15
CA SER A 159 -1.73 5.47 -13.29
C SER A 159 -3.25 5.36 -13.37
N ARG A 160 -3.77 4.13 -13.27
CA ARG A 160 -5.19 3.86 -13.17
C ARG A 160 -5.65 3.99 -11.72
N VAL A 161 -6.65 4.82 -11.45
CA VAL A 161 -7.24 5.02 -10.11
C VAL A 161 -8.68 4.52 -10.12
N PRO A 162 -9.06 3.54 -9.28
CA PRO A 162 -10.45 3.09 -9.19
C PRO A 162 -11.38 4.25 -8.86
N ARG A 163 -12.44 4.44 -9.65
CA ARG A 163 -13.49 5.41 -9.33
C ARG A 163 -14.54 4.69 -8.48
N HIS A 164 -14.72 5.12 -7.23
CA HIS A 164 -15.79 4.62 -6.38
C HIS A 164 -17.14 4.78 -7.07
N LYS A 165 -17.89 3.68 -7.19
CA LYS A 165 -19.24 3.65 -7.74
C LYS A 165 -20.14 2.70 -6.95
N ASN A 166 -21.45 2.89 -7.12
CA ASN A 166 -22.50 1.98 -6.64
C ASN A 166 -22.31 0.57 -7.20
N ARG A 167 -22.80 -0.41 -6.41
CA ARG A 167 -22.56 -1.86 -6.47
C ARG A 167 -22.78 -2.54 -7.84
N ASP A 168 -23.51 -1.93 -8.76
CA ASP A 168 -24.02 -2.60 -9.97
C ASP A 168 -23.48 -2.04 -11.31
N ALA A 169 -22.43 -1.20 -11.30
CA ALA A 169 -21.85 -0.64 -12.52
C ALA A 169 -20.51 -1.28 -12.91
N ARG A 170 -20.20 -1.29 -14.22
CA ARG A 170 -18.84 -1.63 -14.71
C ARG A 170 -17.80 -0.74 -14.01
N PRO A 171 -16.62 -1.29 -13.64
CA PRO A 171 -15.58 -0.53 -12.98
C PRO A 171 -15.16 0.62 -13.89
N LEU A 172 -15.32 1.86 -13.39
CA LEU A 172 -14.77 3.04 -14.03
C LEU A 172 -13.45 3.37 -13.37
N TYR A 173 -12.55 3.91 -14.18
CA TYR A 173 -11.25 4.35 -13.73
C TYR A 173 -11.07 5.82 -14.04
N ASN A 174 -10.50 6.54 -13.07
CA ASN A 174 -9.87 7.81 -13.32
C ASN A 174 -8.40 7.54 -13.67
N TYR A 175 -7.75 8.53 -14.28
CA TYR A 175 -6.33 8.47 -14.56
C TYR A 175 -5.63 9.61 -13.83
N ARG A 176 -4.50 9.30 -13.21
CA ARG A 176 -3.62 10.29 -12.57
C ARG A 176 -2.31 10.32 -13.33
N ASN A 177 -1.95 11.51 -13.80
CA ASN A 177 -0.68 11.75 -14.46
C ASN A 177 0.48 11.49 -13.51
N LEU A 178 1.47 10.72 -13.98
CA LEU A 178 2.72 10.42 -13.29
C LEU A 178 3.91 11.12 -13.94
N PHE A 179 3.85 11.34 -15.25
CA PHE A 179 4.92 11.94 -16.03
C PHE A 179 4.36 12.54 -17.31
N SER A 180 4.85 13.72 -17.68
CA SER A 180 4.64 14.35 -18.98
C SER A 180 5.99 14.71 -19.57
N GLY A 181 6.23 14.37 -20.83
CA GLY A 181 7.52 14.61 -21.45
C GLY A 181 7.53 14.29 -22.94
N GLU A 182 8.72 14.07 -23.47
CA GLU A 182 8.96 13.85 -24.88
C GLU A 182 9.48 12.44 -25.16
N LEU A 183 8.98 11.84 -26.23
CA LEU A 183 9.43 10.59 -26.83
C LEU A 183 10.17 10.92 -28.13
N ALA A 184 11.45 10.55 -28.25
CA ALA A 184 12.29 10.94 -29.39
C ALA A 184 13.31 9.87 -29.82
N SER A 185 13.56 9.75 -31.12
CA SER A 185 14.46 8.74 -31.72
C SER A 185 15.92 8.84 -31.25
N GLY A 186 16.36 10.04 -30.85
CA GLY A 186 17.71 10.29 -30.32
C GLY A 186 17.88 10.07 -28.82
N SER A 187 16.85 9.57 -28.11
CA SER A 187 16.88 9.37 -26.67
C SER A 187 16.77 7.89 -26.28
N THR A 188 17.07 7.57 -25.03
CA THR A 188 16.89 6.21 -24.50
C THR A 188 15.41 5.85 -24.28
N ASN A 189 14.49 6.82 -24.37
CA ASN A 189 13.07 6.67 -24.07
C ASN A 189 12.82 5.98 -22.71
N SER A 190 13.64 6.32 -21.73
CA SER A 190 13.55 5.88 -20.34
C SER A 190 12.98 7.00 -19.49
N PHE A 191 11.89 6.71 -18.78
CA PHE A 191 11.12 7.70 -18.04
C PHE A 191 11.04 7.29 -16.56
N ASP A 192 11.56 8.15 -15.69
CA ASP A 192 11.41 8.02 -14.25
C ASP A 192 10.03 8.58 -13.83
N ILE A 193 9.34 7.84 -12.98
CA ILE A 193 8.02 8.19 -12.44
C ILE A 193 8.06 8.11 -10.91
N PRO A 194 7.20 8.87 -10.19
CA PRO A 194 7.11 8.74 -8.75
C PRO A 194 6.78 7.30 -8.34
N VAL A 195 7.51 6.76 -7.35
CA VAL A 195 7.34 5.38 -6.89
C VAL A 195 5.89 5.16 -6.43
N GLN A 196 5.20 4.21 -7.07
CA GLN A 196 3.84 3.85 -6.73
C GLN A 196 3.61 2.36 -6.90
N ALA A 197 2.78 1.77 -6.03
CA ALA A 197 2.35 0.38 -6.17
C ALA A 197 1.28 0.27 -7.29
N LEU A 198 1.67 -0.21 -8.47
CA LEU A 198 0.85 -0.23 -9.68
C LEU A 198 0.73 -1.64 -10.26
N ASP A 199 -0.43 -1.95 -10.81
CA ASP A 199 -0.71 -3.14 -11.65
C ASP A 199 -0.99 -2.74 -13.11
N HIS A 200 -1.27 -1.47 -13.37
CA HIS A 200 -1.55 -0.93 -14.70
C HIS A 200 -0.97 0.47 -14.89
N LEU A 201 -0.45 0.70 -16.10
CA LEU A 201 -0.01 1.99 -16.60
C LEU A 201 -0.67 2.25 -17.96
N GLN A 202 -1.04 3.49 -18.21
CA GLN A 202 -1.44 3.95 -19.54
C GLN A 202 -0.42 4.97 -20.02
N VAL A 203 0.11 4.77 -21.23
CA VAL A 203 0.94 5.77 -21.91
C VAL A 203 0.15 6.35 -23.08
N ASN A 204 0.01 7.67 -23.11
CA ASN A 204 -0.57 8.40 -24.24
C ASN A 204 0.57 9.03 -25.04
N ILE A 205 0.65 8.75 -26.33
CA ILE A 205 1.58 9.39 -27.26
C ILE A 205 0.76 10.22 -28.25
N TYR A 206 0.97 11.54 -28.27
CA TYR A 206 0.22 12.44 -29.13
C TYR A 206 0.83 12.48 -30.52
N ASN A 207 0.08 11.98 -31.51
CA ASN A 207 0.63 11.80 -32.85
C ASN A 207 0.58 13.08 -33.69
N HIS A 208 -0.34 13.99 -33.39
CA HIS A 208 -0.69 15.12 -34.27
C HIS A 208 -0.99 14.60 -35.69
N ASP A 209 -0.46 15.24 -36.72
CA ASP A 209 -0.65 14.86 -38.12
C ASP A 209 0.23 13.69 -38.57
N ASN A 210 1.11 13.19 -37.70
CA ASN A 210 2.03 12.13 -38.06
C ASN A 210 1.40 10.73 -37.87
N ALA A 211 1.90 9.75 -38.62
CA ALA A 211 1.50 8.36 -38.43
C ALA A 211 1.82 7.86 -36.99
N PRO A 212 1.03 6.91 -36.46
CA PRO A 212 1.35 6.24 -35.19
C PRO A 212 2.70 5.53 -35.22
N LEU A 213 3.41 5.55 -34.09
CA LEU A 213 4.68 4.85 -33.94
C LEU A 213 4.47 3.35 -33.68
N LYS A 214 5.36 2.51 -34.22
CA LYS A 214 5.44 1.08 -33.92
C LYS A 214 6.17 0.87 -32.60
N ILE A 215 5.47 0.33 -31.62
CA ILE A 215 6.03 0.00 -30.30
C ILE A 215 6.43 -1.47 -30.28
N ASP A 216 7.72 -1.75 -30.18
CA ASP A 216 8.26 -3.12 -30.18
C ASP A 216 8.10 -3.76 -28.80
N SER A 217 8.43 -3.03 -27.73
CA SER A 217 8.23 -3.50 -26.36
C SER A 217 8.18 -2.39 -25.33
N VAL A 218 7.64 -2.73 -24.16
CA VAL A 218 7.59 -1.84 -22.99
C VAL A 218 8.22 -2.56 -21.80
N LYS A 219 9.25 -1.96 -21.21
CA LYS A 219 9.90 -2.47 -20.01
C LYS A 219 9.53 -1.60 -18.82
N VAL A 220 9.11 -2.23 -17.74
CA VAL A 220 8.76 -1.56 -16.49
C VAL A 220 9.64 -2.11 -15.39
N SER A 221 10.17 -1.22 -14.55
CA SER A 221 10.98 -1.59 -13.40
C SER A 221 10.66 -0.77 -12.16
N GLY A 222 11.17 -1.25 -11.04
CA GLY A 222 10.94 -0.67 -9.73
C GLY A 222 12.04 -0.96 -8.74
N PRO A 223 12.04 -0.29 -7.58
CA PRO A 223 12.99 -0.51 -6.52
C PRO A 223 12.74 -1.85 -5.82
N GLN A 224 13.81 -2.47 -5.32
CA GLN A 224 13.72 -3.64 -4.45
C GLN A 224 13.82 -3.19 -2.98
N TYR A 225 12.77 -3.42 -2.21
CA TYR A 225 12.76 -3.09 -0.78
C TYR A 225 13.27 -4.25 0.06
N ARG A 226 14.16 -3.96 1.02
CA ARG A 226 14.59 -4.91 2.05
C ARG A 226 14.49 -4.29 3.44
N LEU A 227 14.06 -5.09 4.41
CA LEU A 227 14.14 -4.76 5.82
C LEU A 227 15.41 -5.36 6.40
N MET A 228 16.27 -4.53 6.96
CA MET A 228 17.46 -4.95 7.66
C MET A 228 17.26 -4.76 9.17
N ALA A 229 17.26 -5.84 9.94
CA ALA A 229 16.93 -5.80 11.36
C ALA A 229 17.93 -6.62 12.18
N ARG A 230 18.17 -6.16 13.42
CA ARG A 230 18.99 -6.87 14.40
C ARG A 230 18.07 -7.56 15.41
N PHE A 231 17.90 -8.86 15.26
CA PHE A 231 17.02 -9.67 16.10
C PHE A 231 17.72 -10.00 17.43
N PRO A 232 17.13 -9.67 18.59
CA PRO A 232 17.79 -9.81 19.89
C PRO A 232 17.99 -11.27 20.33
N ALA A 233 17.13 -12.18 19.85
CA ALA A 233 17.21 -13.61 20.16
C ALA A 233 16.73 -14.43 18.95
N ALA A 234 17.15 -15.69 18.89
CA ALA A 234 16.59 -16.61 17.91
C ALA A 234 15.12 -16.92 18.26
N GLY A 235 14.25 -17.04 17.27
CA GLY A 235 12.85 -17.41 17.50
C GLY A 235 11.89 -16.96 16.40
N ASN A 236 10.61 -16.93 16.75
CA ASN A 236 9.54 -16.57 15.84
C ASN A 236 9.15 -15.11 16.03
N TYR A 237 8.96 -14.43 14.91
CA TYR A 237 8.54 -13.03 14.85
C TYR A 237 7.35 -12.90 13.90
N LEU A 238 6.71 -11.74 13.94
CA LEU A 238 5.62 -11.40 13.03
C LEU A 238 5.98 -10.14 12.26
N LEU A 239 5.88 -10.21 10.94
CA LEU A 239 5.84 -9.03 10.09
C LEU A 239 4.38 -8.58 10.00
N VAL A 240 4.07 -7.33 10.32
CA VAL A 240 2.71 -6.78 10.23
C VAL A 240 2.69 -5.52 9.37
N TYR A 241 1.61 -5.34 8.62
CA TYR A 241 1.48 -4.24 7.67
C TYR A 241 0.03 -3.93 7.29
N GLY A 242 -0.17 -2.94 6.41
CA GLY A 242 -1.48 -2.51 5.93
C GLY A 242 -2.20 -1.61 6.92
N ASN A 243 -1.45 -0.69 7.53
CA ASN A 243 -2.01 0.38 8.37
C ASN A 243 -1.88 1.73 7.64
N PRO A 244 -2.96 2.24 7.01
CA PRO A 244 -2.92 3.52 6.29
C PRO A 244 -2.64 4.75 7.17
N GLY A 245 -2.77 4.62 8.49
CA GLY A 245 -2.48 5.69 9.45
C GLY A 245 -1.12 5.57 10.13
N ALA A 246 -0.31 4.57 9.78
CA ALA A 246 1.04 4.45 10.30
C ALA A 246 1.96 5.46 9.61
N GLY A 247 2.77 6.17 10.39
CA GLY A 247 3.92 6.90 9.89
C GLY A 247 5.20 6.06 9.94
N SER A 248 6.27 6.59 9.35
CA SER A 248 7.60 5.97 9.39
C SER A 248 8.07 5.80 10.83
N PRO A 249 8.59 4.62 11.21
CA PRO A 249 9.11 4.45 12.55
C PRO A 249 10.42 5.24 12.72
N ALA A 250 10.58 5.87 13.89
CA ALA A 250 11.82 6.51 14.29
C ALA A 250 12.60 5.55 15.20
N TYR A 251 13.64 4.93 14.67
CA TYR A 251 14.48 3.97 15.40
C TYR A 251 15.91 4.48 15.52
N ASP A 252 16.55 4.23 16.65
CA ASP A 252 17.97 4.56 16.83
C ASP A 252 18.89 3.74 15.91
N ILE A 253 18.43 2.57 15.43
CA ILE A 253 19.22 1.65 14.58
C ILE A 253 19.79 2.33 13.32
N VAL A 254 19.15 3.40 12.84
CA VAL A 254 19.60 4.19 11.68
C VAL A 254 20.93 4.91 11.92
N ASN A 255 21.32 5.12 13.18
CA ASN A 255 22.52 5.85 13.59
C ASN A 255 23.75 4.95 13.80
N PHE A 256 23.66 3.64 13.49
CA PHE A 256 24.73 2.68 13.77
C PHE A 256 25.26 2.02 12.48
N ASP A 257 26.46 1.46 12.58
CA ASP A 257 27.06 0.69 11.50
C ASP A 257 26.27 -0.61 11.23
N ILE A 258 25.84 -0.76 9.98
CA ILE A 258 25.01 -1.87 9.52
C ILE A 258 25.87 -2.79 8.66
N PRO A 259 25.90 -4.11 8.90
CA PRO A 259 26.70 -5.00 8.10
C PRO A 259 26.20 -5.06 6.65
N VAL A 260 27.11 -5.10 5.68
CA VAL A 260 26.76 -5.18 4.25
C VAL A 260 26.12 -6.52 3.87
N LYS A 261 26.37 -7.56 4.68
CA LYS A 261 25.80 -8.90 4.50
C LYS A 261 25.10 -9.31 5.78
N ALA A 262 23.87 -9.78 5.63
CA ALA A 262 23.07 -10.35 6.70
C ALA A 262 22.41 -11.64 6.19
N SER A 263 22.09 -12.52 7.12
CA SER A 263 21.35 -13.75 6.80
C SER A 263 19.99 -13.40 6.22
N GLU A 264 19.64 -14.02 5.10
CA GLU A 264 18.35 -13.80 4.45
C GLU A 264 17.28 -14.65 5.12
N ILE A 265 16.20 -13.99 5.56
CA ILE A 265 15.01 -14.64 6.10
C ILE A 265 13.84 -14.43 5.14
N LYS A 266 12.84 -15.32 5.21
CA LYS A 266 11.66 -15.26 4.37
C LYS A 266 10.41 -15.14 5.23
N ALA A 267 9.48 -14.32 4.77
CA ALA A 267 8.15 -14.26 5.32
C ALA A 267 7.34 -15.49 4.87
N GLY A 268 6.56 -16.06 5.80
CA GLY A 268 5.58 -17.08 5.50
C GLY A 268 4.34 -16.51 4.79
N ALA A 269 3.29 -17.32 4.71
CA ALA A 269 2.05 -16.92 4.06
C ALA A 269 1.35 -15.77 4.78
N GLU A 270 0.74 -14.88 4.00
CA GLU A 270 -0.09 -13.78 4.50
C GLU A 270 -1.37 -14.29 5.17
N SER A 271 -1.74 -13.64 6.27
CA SER A 271 -3.04 -13.79 6.91
C SER A 271 -3.57 -12.43 7.38
N ALA A 272 -4.88 -12.27 7.38
CA ALA A 272 -5.53 -11.09 7.92
C ALA A 272 -5.50 -11.11 9.45
N ILE A 273 -5.26 -9.94 10.06
CA ILE A 273 -5.39 -9.74 11.50
C ILE A 273 -6.88 -9.53 11.82
N PRO A 274 -7.51 -10.33 12.70
CA PRO A 274 -8.94 -10.20 13.00
C PRO A 274 -9.25 -8.85 13.65
N GLN A 275 -9.91 -7.93 12.95
CA GLN A 275 -10.26 -6.63 13.55
C GLN A 275 -11.44 -6.79 14.53
N PRO A 276 -11.41 -6.19 15.74
CA PRO A 276 -12.61 -6.09 16.55
C PRO A 276 -13.65 -5.34 15.72
N ALA A 277 -14.88 -5.84 15.72
CA ALA A 277 -15.96 -5.19 14.99
C ALA A 277 -15.94 -3.70 15.34
N ALA A 278 -15.67 -2.86 14.34
CA ALA A 278 -15.63 -1.42 14.53
C ALA A 278 -16.91 -1.05 15.28
N LYS A 279 -16.78 -0.50 16.50
CA LYS A 279 -17.89 0.19 17.13
C LYS A 279 -18.26 1.25 16.11
N LYS A 280 -19.40 1.05 15.43
CA LYS A 280 -20.02 2.12 14.67
C LYS A 280 -20.25 3.19 15.71
N GLU A 281 -19.40 4.21 15.73
CA GLU A 281 -19.75 5.48 16.34
C GLU A 281 -20.83 6.07 15.43
N THR A 282 -22.04 5.51 15.53
CA THR A 282 -23.25 6.29 15.35
C THR A 282 -23.28 7.29 16.50
N SER A 283 -22.44 8.32 16.43
CA SER A 283 -22.94 9.61 16.86
C SER A 283 -24.09 9.89 15.89
N GLU A 284 -25.30 9.48 16.29
CA GLU A 284 -26.48 9.86 15.54
C GLU A 284 -26.39 11.37 15.29
N PRO A 285 -26.62 11.85 14.05
CA PRO A 285 -26.53 13.26 13.75
C PRO A 285 -27.32 14.02 14.82
N PHE A 286 -26.75 15.08 15.39
CA PHE A 286 -27.34 15.81 16.52
C PHE A 286 -28.83 16.16 16.33
N PHE A 287 -29.26 16.33 15.08
CA PHE A 287 -30.65 16.50 14.63
C PHE A 287 -31.62 15.36 15.02
N LYS A 288 -31.14 14.16 15.35
CA LYS A 288 -31.96 13.05 15.87
C LYS A 288 -32.26 13.16 17.36
N ASN A 289 -31.58 14.06 18.08
CA ASN A 289 -31.87 14.27 19.50
C ASN A 289 -33.24 14.93 19.66
N LYS A 290 -34.18 14.17 20.22
CA LYS A 290 -35.57 14.59 20.45
C LYS A 290 -35.68 15.88 21.27
N PHE A 291 -34.76 16.11 22.22
CA PHE A 291 -34.71 17.35 23.01
C PHE A 291 -34.29 18.56 22.18
N TRP A 292 -33.36 18.38 21.23
CA TRP A 292 -32.96 19.45 20.32
C TRP A 292 -34.10 19.87 19.39
N LEU A 293 -34.87 18.89 18.90
CA LEU A 293 -36.07 19.14 18.10
C LEU A 293 -37.13 19.93 18.88
N TYR A 294 -37.40 19.55 20.13
CA TYR A 294 -38.35 20.30 20.97
C TYR A 294 -37.85 21.70 21.33
N GLY A 295 -36.54 21.88 21.53
CA GLY A 295 -35.94 23.20 21.71
C GLY A 295 -36.16 24.11 20.50
N LEU A 296 -35.95 23.58 19.29
CA LEU A 296 -36.21 24.31 18.05
C LEU A 296 -37.70 24.63 17.86
N MET A 297 -38.59 23.69 18.19
CA MET A 297 -40.04 23.93 18.14
C MET A 297 -40.48 25.00 19.15
N GLY A 298 -39.95 24.97 20.38
CA GLY A 298 -40.22 25.99 21.39
C GLY A 298 -39.77 27.38 20.95
N LEU A 299 -38.59 27.47 20.33
CA LEU A 299 -38.08 28.71 19.77
C LEU A 299 -38.99 29.25 18.64
N LEU A 300 -39.44 28.39 17.73
CA LEU A 300 -40.36 28.77 16.65
C LEU A 300 -41.71 29.30 17.18
N VAL A 301 -42.27 28.64 18.20
CA VAL A 301 -43.52 29.07 18.85
C VAL A 301 -43.35 30.43 19.54
N LEU A 302 -42.22 30.66 20.20
CA LEU A 302 -41.93 31.96 20.82
C LEU A 302 -41.78 33.08 19.80
N ILE A 303 -41.12 32.82 18.67
CA ILE A 303 -40.97 33.79 17.58
C ILE A 303 -42.35 34.11 16.99
N LEU A 304 -43.14 33.11 16.64
CA LEU A 304 -44.49 33.30 16.09
C LEU A 304 -45.42 34.01 17.09
N GLY A 305 -45.42 33.58 18.36
CA GLY A 305 -46.20 34.20 19.42
C GLY A 305 -45.78 35.65 19.71
N GLY A 306 -44.48 35.95 19.64
CA GLY A 306 -43.97 37.31 19.76
C GLY A 306 -44.43 38.22 18.63
N PHE A 307 -44.41 37.72 17.39
CA PHE A 307 -44.90 38.45 16.22
C PHE A 307 -46.42 38.69 16.28
N THR A 308 -47.23 37.70 16.69
CA THR A 308 -48.68 37.87 16.80
C THR A 308 -49.05 38.87 17.90
N LEU A 309 -48.39 38.83 19.06
CA LEU A 309 -48.57 39.82 20.12
C LEU A 309 -48.12 41.22 19.67
N GLY A 310 -47.01 41.30 18.94
CA GLY A 310 -46.52 42.54 18.34
C GLY A 310 -47.53 43.16 17.37
N MET A 311 -48.18 42.34 16.53
CA MET A 311 -49.19 42.79 15.57
C MET A 311 -50.54 43.17 16.20
N MET A 312 -50.90 42.60 17.36
CA MET A 312 -52.09 43.05 18.10
C MET A 312 -51.85 44.39 18.78
N ARG A 313 -50.67 44.59 19.39
CA ARG A 313 -50.31 45.84 20.06
C ARG A 313 -50.16 47.05 19.12
N SER A 314 -50.00 46.82 17.81
CA SER A 314 -49.99 47.88 16.81
C SER A 314 -51.39 48.34 16.39
N LYS A 315 -52.44 47.55 16.62
CA LYS A 315 -53.84 47.92 16.29
C LYS A 315 -54.48 48.83 17.33
N ASP A 316 -54.15 48.65 18.61
CA ASP A 316 -54.68 49.50 19.69
C ASP A 316 -54.15 50.95 19.66
N LYS A 317 -53.16 51.25 18.79
CA LYS A 317 -52.62 52.59 18.58
C LYS A 317 -53.19 53.32 17.36
N GLU A 318 -53.97 52.64 16.51
CA GLU A 318 -54.62 53.25 15.34
C GLU A 318 -56.04 53.76 15.64
N ASP A 319 -56.70 53.22 16.66
CA ASP A 319 -58.05 53.65 17.12
C ASP A 319 -58.01 54.65 18.30
N ALA A 320 -56.83 55.16 18.65
CA ALA A 320 -56.62 56.17 19.69
C ALA A 320 -55.92 57.45 19.17
N GLY A 321 -56.07 57.73 17.87
CA GLY A 321 -55.67 58.97 17.19
C GLY A 321 -56.86 59.69 16.60
#